data_AF-A0A699J3N3-F1
#
_entry.id   AF-A0A699J3N3-F1
#
_cell.length_a   1.000
_cell.length_b   1.000
_cell.length_c   1.000
_cell.angle_alpha   90.00
_cell.angle_beta   90.00
_cell.angle_gamma   90.00
#
_symmetry.space_group_name_H-M   'P 1'
#
loop_
_entity.id
_entity.type
_entity.pdbx_description
1 polymer ?
#
loop_
_entity_poly.entity_id
_entity_poly.type
_entity_poly.pdbx_seq_one_letter_code
_entity_poly.pdbx_strand_id
1 'polypeptide(L)'
;NVTIPSYGFNELHYAAMAGSTSLAENHFKGEHGAVLLNVVIGAGLMEVAYELITTNPGLCTIEYESVKYALMKIVENFDLYYSQPEKSRNLDHNIAKKLQAERRDRVDQKKLPSCLESDKKPLILLRSICNKLHKKDTLFDTRYYFMEAATLSVRLDIIEALKEITTHFPDALMMKQEGFHLIEAAILRRSKKVIDYWVYGIPDDNKYHILNLKTYKDENNLLHMAAMSAPLKEVDEIPNPALRMHKEVLWFKVSLFFLF
;
A
#
# COMPACT_ATOMS: atom_id res chain seq x y z
N ASN A 1 -11.67 -20.90 -18.03
CA ASN A 1 -10.60 -21.74 -17.44
C ASN A 1 -9.46 -20.86 -16.98
N VAL A 2 -9.60 -20.27 -15.78
CA VAL A 2 -8.52 -19.55 -15.12
C VAL A 2 -8.02 -20.48 -14.03
N THR A 3 -6.84 -21.03 -14.22
CA THR A 3 -6.11 -21.84 -13.25
C THR A 3 -5.73 -20.96 -12.07
N ILE A 4 -6.43 -21.15 -10.96
CA ILE A 4 -6.05 -20.62 -9.64
C ILE A 4 -4.75 -21.35 -9.24
N PRO A 5 -3.68 -20.66 -8.83
CA PRO A 5 -2.44 -21.32 -8.44
C PRO A 5 -2.69 -22.24 -7.24
N SER A 6 -2.41 -23.53 -7.43
CA SER A 6 -2.67 -24.65 -6.51
C SER A 6 -1.85 -24.61 -5.21
N TYR A 7 -1.02 -23.59 -5.01
CA TYR A 7 -0.13 -23.49 -3.86
C TYR A 7 -0.85 -23.04 -2.58
N GLY A 8 -1.86 -22.17 -2.67
CA GLY A 8 -2.58 -21.68 -1.48
C GLY A 8 -3.66 -22.63 -0.93
N PHE A 9 -4.19 -23.53 -1.76
CA PHE A 9 -5.21 -24.50 -1.33
C PHE A 9 -4.63 -25.59 -0.43
N ASN A 10 -3.39 -26.00 -0.67
CA ASN A 10 -2.75 -27.07 0.11
C ASN A 10 -2.47 -26.65 1.55
N GLU A 11 -2.08 -25.39 1.80
CA GLU A 11 -1.86 -24.90 3.17
C GLU A 11 -3.16 -24.79 3.98
N LEU A 12 -4.25 -24.31 3.35
CA LEU A 12 -5.58 -24.29 3.97
C LEU A 12 -6.11 -25.72 4.21
N HIS A 13 -5.84 -26.67 3.30
CA HIS A 13 -6.19 -28.08 3.48
C HIS A 13 -5.39 -28.73 4.60
N TYR A 14 -4.08 -28.48 4.67
CA TYR A 14 -3.22 -29.02 5.74
C TYR A 14 -3.59 -28.46 7.11
N ALA A 15 -3.91 -27.16 7.21
CA ALA A 15 -4.39 -26.55 8.45
C ALA A 15 -5.75 -27.11 8.90
N ALA A 16 -6.64 -27.47 7.96
CA ALA A 16 -7.93 -28.09 8.26
C ALA A 16 -7.82 -29.59 8.60
N MET A 17 -6.85 -30.32 8.03
CA MET A 17 -6.66 -31.75 8.27
C MET A 17 -5.86 -32.08 9.53
N ALA A 18 -5.05 -31.15 10.07
CA ALA A 18 -4.24 -31.36 11.28
C ALA A 18 -5.04 -31.33 12.60
N GLY A 19 -6.29 -31.82 12.58
CA GLY A 19 -7.13 -32.02 13.76
C GLY A 19 -6.69 -33.21 14.61
N SER A 20 -5.44 -33.27 15.06
CA SER A 20 -4.93 -34.37 15.90
C SER A 20 -3.89 -33.90 16.92
N THR A 21 -4.41 -33.57 18.10
CA THR A 21 -3.90 -33.99 19.42
C THR A 21 -2.38 -33.88 19.68
N SER A 22 -1.94 -32.68 20.07
CA SER A 22 -1.14 -32.36 21.28
C SER A 22 -0.37 -31.05 21.04
N LEU A 23 -0.43 -30.13 22.01
CA LEU A 23 -0.02 -28.72 21.91
C LEU A 23 -0.88 -27.87 20.94
N ALA A 24 -1.92 -27.23 21.50
CA ALA A 24 -2.60 -26.09 20.88
C ALA A 24 -1.68 -24.84 20.89
N GLU A 25 -0.50 -24.95 20.30
CA GLU A 25 0.22 -23.77 19.82
C GLU A 25 -0.57 -23.25 18.62
N ASN A 26 -1.22 -22.10 18.78
CA ASN A 26 -2.01 -21.47 17.72
C ASN A 26 -1.25 -21.56 16.38
N HIS A 27 -1.74 -22.39 15.44
CA HIS A 27 -1.16 -22.58 14.11
C HIS A 27 -1.03 -21.26 13.31
N PHE A 28 -1.67 -20.19 13.79
CA PHE A 28 -1.63 -18.83 13.26
C PHE A 28 -0.58 -17.92 13.92
N LYS A 29 0.40 -18.48 14.64
CA LYS A 29 1.53 -17.74 15.22
C LYS A 29 2.82 -18.03 14.47
N GLY A 30 3.82 -17.18 14.69
CA GLY A 30 5.15 -17.34 14.08
C GLY A 30 5.11 -17.19 12.56
N GLU A 31 6.16 -17.69 11.92
CA GLU A 31 6.39 -17.58 10.48
C GLU A 31 5.21 -18.10 9.64
N HIS A 32 4.63 -19.25 10.00
CA HIS A 32 3.48 -19.84 9.32
C HIS A 32 2.26 -18.90 9.29
N GLY A 33 1.96 -18.24 10.42
CA GLY A 33 0.89 -17.25 10.46
C GLY A 33 1.19 -16.00 9.63
N ALA A 34 2.47 -15.64 9.48
CA ALA A 34 2.91 -14.51 8.67
C ALA A 34 2.80 -14.82 7.16
N VAL A 35 3.16 -16.04 6.75
CA VAL A 35 2.94 -16.56 5.40
C VAL A 35 1.45 -16.57 5.07
N LEU A 36 0.61 -17.14 5.96
CA LEU A 36 -0.83 -17.14 5.78
C LEU A 36 -1.39 -15.73 5.61
N LEU A 37 -0.94 -14.77 6.42
CA LEU A 37 -1.36 -13.39 6.31
C LEU A 37 -1.05 -12.82 4.92
N ASN A 38 0.16 -13.03 4.40
CA ASN A 38 0.56 -12.56 3.08
C ASN A 38 -0.25 -13.23 1.95
N VAL A 39 -0.54 -14.52 2.07
CA VAL A 39 -1.38 -15.26 1.10
C VAL A 39 -2.80 -14.70 1.08
N VAL A 40 -3.39 -14.48 2.25
CA VAL A 40 -4.76 -13.94 2.40
C VAL A 40 -4.86 -12.52 1.83
N ILE A 41 -3.88 -11.66 2.13
CA ILE A 41 -3.80 -10.30 1.55
C ILE A 41 -3.63 -10.38 0.03
N GLY A 42 -2.75 -11.25 -0.46
CA GLY A 42 -2.51 -11.47 -1.88
C GLY A 42 -3.74 -11.97 -2.64
N ALA A 43 -4.63 -12.70 -1.96
CA ALA A 43 -5.92 -13.12 -2.49
C ALA A 43 -7.01 -12.01 -2.43
N GLY A 44 -6.70 -10.86 -1.83
CA GLY A 44 -7.62 -9.74 -1.64
C GLY A 44 -8.65 -9.96 -0.52
N LEU A 45 -8.41 -10.90 0.40
CA LEU A 45 -9.29 -11.19 1.54
C LEU A 45 -8.97 -10.27 2.73
N MET A 46 -9.32 -8.99 2.58
CA MET A 46 -8.89 -7.94 3.50
C MET A 46 -9.52 -8.06 4.90
N GLU A 47 -10.77 -8.54 4.99
CA GLU A 47 -11.43 -8.74 6.29
C GLU A 47 -10.83 -9.92 7.04
N VAL A 48 -10.54 -11.02 6.33
CA VAL A 48 -9.85 -12.17 6.92
C VAL A 48 -8.47 -11.77 7.43
N ALA A 49 -7.70 -11.02 6.63
CA ALA A 49 -6.39 -10.52 7.04
C ALA A 49 -6.49 -9.62 8.27
N TYR A 50 -7.51 -8.77 8.36
CA TYR A 50 -7.76 -7.94 9.54
C TYR A 50 -8.04 -8.78 10.78
N GLU A 51 -8.87 -9.81 10.67
CA GLU A 51 -9.18 -10.70 11.81
C GLU A 51 -7.92 -11.48 12.28
N LEU A 52 -7.08 -11.92 11.35
CA LEU A 52 -5.81 -12.59 11.68
C LEU A 52 -4.90 -11.69 12.50
N ILE A 53 -4.72 -10.43 12.09
CA ILE A 53 -3.86 -9.45 12.77
C ILE A 53 -4.42 -9.02 14.13
N THR A 54 -5.74 -8.93 14.27
CA THR A 54 -6.37 -8.58 15.55
C THR A 54 -6.26 -9.73 16.53
N THR A 55 -6.38 -10.98 16.06
CA THR A 55 -6.27 -12.19 16.88
C THR A 55 -4.83 -12.50 17.26
N ASN A 56 -3.88 -12.26 16.35
CA ASN A 56 -2.46 -12.52 16.58
C ASN A 56 -1.64 -11.24 16.32
N PRO A 57 -1.59 -10.29 17.26
CA PRO A 57 -0.84 -9.04 17.09
C PRO A 57 0.65 -9.25 16.79
N GLY A 58 1.20 -10.40 17.21
CA GLY A 58 2.57 -10.80 16.91
C GLY A 58 2.86 -10.96 15.41
N LEU A 59 1.85 -11.16 14.56
CA LEU A 59 2.02 -11.28 13.10
C LEU A 59 2.63 -10.04 12.46
N CYS A 60 2.27 -8.85 12.97
CA CYS A 60 2.87 -7.59 12.52
C CYS A 60 4.24 -7.32 13.14
N THR A 61 4.83 -8.33 13.78
CA THR A 61 6.09 -8.21 14.53
C THR A 61 7.07 -9.34 14.26
N ILE A 62 6.63 -10.36 13.54
CA ILE A 62 7.49 -11.40 12.97
C ILE A 62 8.38 -10.73 11.92
N GLU A 63 9.57 -11.31 11.70
CA GLU A 63 10.69 -10.84 10.87
C GLU A 63 10.38 -9.72 9.86
N TYR A 64 11.32 -8.79 9.77
CA TYR A 64 11.27 -7.57 8.96
C TYR A 64 10.64 -7.76 7.56
N GLU A 65 10.95 -8.88 6.94
CA GLU A 65 10.54 -9.23 5.59
C GLU A 65 9.03 -9.48 5.45
N SER A 66 8.39 -10.19 6.39
CA SER A 66 6.98 -10.56 6.23
C SER A 66 6.05 -9.35 6.31
N VAL A 67 6.33 -8.40 7.20
CA VAL A 67 5.49 -7.21 7.37
C VAL A 67 5.65 -6.25 6.21
N LYS A 68 6.88 -6.14 5.68
CA LYS A 68 7.17 -5.42 4.44
C LYS A 68 6.34 -5.97 3.28
N TYR A 69 6.34 -7.28 3.08
CA TYR A 69 5.51 -7.92 2.04
C TYR A 69 4.02 -7.69 2.25
N ALA A 70 3.52 -7.77 3.49
CA ALA A 70 2.12 -7.51 3.80
C ALA A 70 1.71 -6.08 3.37
N LEU A 71 2.50 -5.07 3.74
CA LEU A 71 2.26 -3.67 3.36
C LEU A 71 2.25 -3.50 1.84
N MET A 72 3.23 -4.07 1.13
CA MET A 72 3.27 -4.03 -0.33
C MET A 72 2.03 -4.67 -0.96
N LYS A 73 1.65 -5.87 -0.51
CA LYS A 73 0.51 -6.62 -1.06
C LYS A 73 -0.83 -5.94 -0.81
N ILE A 74 -0.98 -5.20 0.29
CA ILE A 74 -2.18 -4.39 0.52
C ILE A 74 -2.28 -3.28 -0.53
N VAL A 75 -1.18 -2.59 -0.82
CA VAL A 75 -1.13 -1.53 -1.84
C VAL A 75 -1.40 -2.10 -3.24
N GLU A 76 -0.80 -3.25 -3.61
CA GLU A 76 -1.07 -3.89 -4.90
C GLU A 76 -2.55 -4.25 -5.09
N ASN A 77 -3.22 -4.65 -4.01
CA ASN A 77 -4.61 -5.07 -4.03
C ASN A 77 -5.60 -3.95 -3.67
N PHE A 78 -5.14 -2.71 -3.51
CA PHE A 78 -5.94 -1.61 -2.96
C PHE A 78 -7.18 -1.34 -3.82
N ASP A 79 -6.99 -1.07 -5.10
CA ASP A 79 -8.10 -0.85 -6.05
C ASP A 79 -8.72 -2.15 -6.54
N LEU A 80 -7.94 -3.24 -6.56
CA LEU A 80 -8.42 -4.56 -6.95
C LEU A 80 -9.54 -5.03 -6.04
N TYR A 81 -9.45 -4.77 -4.73
CA TYR A 81 -10.48 -5.10 -3.76
C TYR A 81 -11.87 -4.56 -4.16
N TYR A 82 -11.94 -3.29 -4.58
CA TYR A 82 -13.20 -2.66 -5.00
C TYR A 82 -13.65 -3.10 -6.38
N SER A 83 -12.71 -3.55 -7.20
CA SER A 83 -12.98 -4.08 -8.54
C SER A 83 -13.42 -5.55 -8.51
N GLN A 84 -13.30 -6.24 -7.36
CA GLN A 84 -13.70 -7.65 -7.26
C GLN A 84 -15.23 -7.82 -7.36
N PRO A 85 -15.69 -8.97 -7.90
CA PRO A 85 -17.10 -9.33 -7.87
C PRO A 85 -17.66 -9.33 -6.44
N GLU A 86 -18.93 -8.94 -6.30
CA GLU A 86 -19.62 -8.91 -5.00
C GLU A 86 -19.54 -10.26 -4.28
N LYS A 87 -19.63 -11.37 -5.01
CA LYS A 87 -19.48 -12.73 -4.47
C LYS A 87 -18.12 -12.95 -3.79
N SER A 88 -17.03 -12.43 -4.33
CA SER A 88 -15.69 -12.55 -3.74
C SER A 88 -15.58 -11.73 -2.46
N ARG A 89 -16.13 -10.52 -2.43
CA ARG A 89 -16.20 -9.70 -1.21
C ARG A 89 -17.11 -10.31 -0.14
N ASN A 90 -18.22 -10.92 -0.55
CA ASN A 90 -19.11 -11.64 0.36
C ASN A 90 -18.42 -12.90 0.93
N LEU A 91 -17.57 -13.56 0.15
CA LEU A 91 -16.75 -14.67 0.62
C LEU A 91 -15.76 -14.22 1.70
N ASP A 92 -14.99 -13.15 1.45
CA ASP A 92 -14.11 -12.50 2.43
C ASP A 92 -14.85 -12.23 3.75
N HIS A 93 -15.99 -11.53 3.66
CA HIS A 93 -16.83 -11.20 4.79
C HIS A 93 -17.35 -12.43 5.56
N ASN A 94 -17.81 -13.46 4.84
CA ASN A 94 -18.36 -14.67 5.45
C ASN A 94 -17.28 -15.50 6.15
N ILE A 95 -16.07 -15.59 5.57
CA ILE A 95 -14.95 -16.28 6.21
C ILE A 95 -14.53 -15.52 7.47
N ALA A 96 -14.41 -14.19 7.42
CA ALA A 96 -14.09 -13.37 8.58
C ALA A 96 -15.13 -13.57 9.71
N LYS A 97 -16.42 -13.57 9.38
CA LYS A 97 -17.50 -13.86 10.34
C LYS A 97 -17.40 -15.25 10.96
N LYS A 98 -17.02 -16.27 10.18
CA LYS A 98 -16.83 -17.64 10.69
C LYS A 98 -15.66 -17.70 11.67
N LEU A 99 -14.51 -17.13 11.32
CA LEU A 99 -13.35 -17.03 12.22
C LEU A 99 -13.71 -16.32 13.53
N GLN A 100 -14.52 -15.26 13.45
CA GLN A 100 -15.04 -14.57 14.64
C GLN A 100 -16.04 -15.41 15.44
N ALA A 101 -16.90 -16.20 14.78
CA ALA A 101 -17.89 -17.04 15.45
C ALA A 101 -17.21 -18.18 16.22
N GLU A 102 -16.20 -18.82 15.64
CA GLU A 102 -15.36 -19.83 16.30
C GLU A 102 -14.63 -19.26 17.53
N ARG A 103 -14.47 -17.94 17.60
CA ARG A 103 -13.93 -17.23 18.75
C ARG A 103 -14.96 -16.95 19.86
N ARG A 104 -16.26 -16.90 19.59
CA ARG A 104 -17.31 -16.52 20.58
C ARG A 104 -17.39 -17.47 21.78
N ASP A 105 -16.84 -18.67 21.68
CA ASP A 105 -16.76 -19.62 22.80
C ASP A 105 -15.63 -19.31 23.80
N ARG A 106 -14.77 -18.30 23.54
CA ARG A 106 -13.71 -17.86 24.46
C ARG A 106 -13.91 -16.39 24.82
N VAL A 107 -14.23 -16.16 26.09
CA VAL A 107 -14.50 -14.90 26.78
C VAL A 107 -13.47 -13.80 26.41
N ASP A 108 -13.95 -12.77 25.71
CA ASP A 108 -13.78 -11.33 26.00
C ASP A 108 -13.95 -10.49 24.73
N GLN A 109 -14.95 -9.63 24.77
CA GLN A 109 -15.45 -8.87 23.63
C GLN A 109 -14.51 -7.73 23.23
N LYS A 110 -13.95 -7.83 22.02
CA LYS A 110 -13.84 -6.67 21.13
C LYS A 110 -14.73 -6.95 19.92
N LYS A 111 -15.92 -6.36 19.95
CA LYS A 111 -16.83 -6.30 18.80
C LYS A 111 -16.03 -5.77 17.61
N LEU A 112 -16.13 -6.43 16.46
CA LEU A 112 -15.60 -5.92 15.19
C LEU A 112 -15.97 -4.44 15.12
N PRO A 113 -15.01 -3.51 15.05
CA PRO A 113 -15.37 -2.12 15.06
C PRO A 113 -16.21 -1.88 13.81
N SER A 114 -17.34 -1.20 13.99
CA SER A 114 -18.33 -0.85 12.96
C SER A 114 -17.72 -0.08 11.76
N CYS A 115 -16.42 0.21 11.79
CA CYS A 115 -15.68 0.85 10.73
C CYS A 115 -15.34 -0.05 9.52
N LEU A 116 -15.37 -1.39 9.64
CA LEU A 116 -15.15 -2.30 8.49
C LEU A 116 -16.33 -2.34 7.50
N GLU A 117 -17.45 -1.70 7.84
CA GLU A 117 -18.58 -1.49 6.93
C GLU A 117 -18.33 -0.39 5.89
N SER A 118 -17.27 0.42 6.04
CA SER A 118 -16.93 1.42 5.02
C SER A 118 -16.21 0.81 3.83
N ASP A 119 -16.42 1.39 2.65
CA ASP A 119 -15.72 1.11 1.38
C ASP A 119 -14.21 1.41 1.44
N LYS A 120 -13.53 1.23 2.58
CA LYS A 120 -12.12 1.54 2.85
C LYS A 120 -11.39 0.40 3.55
N LYS A 121 -11.73 -0.86 3.24
CA LYS A 121 -11.19 -2.06 3.93
C LYS A 121 -9.67 -2.24 3.79
N PRO A 122 -9.06 -2.20 2.58
CA PRO A 122 -7.59 -2.13 2.42
C PRO A 122 -6.94 -1.02 3.25
N LEU A 123 -7.55 0.16 3.31
CA LEU A 123 -7.05 1.30 4.08
C LEU A 123 -7.08 1.03 5.59
N ILE A 124 -8.16 0.42 6.10
CA ILE A 124 -8.28 0.05 7.52
C ILE A 124 -7.22 -0.99 7.89
N LEU A 125 -7.00 -1.98 7.02
CA LEU A 125 -5.97 -2.99 7.22
C LEU A 125 -4.57 -2.36 7.23
N LEU A 126 -4.28 -1.50 6.25
CA LEU A 126 -3.02 -0.75 6.17
C LEU A 126 -2.77 0.06 7.44
N ARG A 127 -3.76 0.86 7.85
CA ARG A 127 -3.73 1.64 9.10
C ARG A 127 -3.46 0.77 10.31
N SER A 128 -4.08 -0.41 10.40
CA SER A 128 -3.89 -1.35 11.52
C SER A 128 -2.44 -1.81 11.63
N ILE A 129 -1.79 -2.13 10.51
CA ILE A 129 -0.39 -2.53 10.47
C ILE A 129 0.51 -1.35 10.81
N CYS A 130 0.32 -0.19 10.18
CA CYS A 130 1.12 1.01 10.44
C CYS A 130 1.09 1.42 11.92
N ASN A 131 -0.08 1.41 12.55
CA ASN A 131 -0.23 1.69 13.98
C ASN A 131 0.53 0.71 14.88
N LYS A 132 0.62 -0.56 14.49
CA LYS A 132 1.35 -1.57 15.26
C LYS A 132 2.86 -1.39 15.14
N LEU A 133 3.33 -1.05 13.94
CA LEU A 133 4.74 -0.76 13.68
C LEU A 133 5.20 0.49 14.44
N HIS A 134 4.41 1.57 14.38
CA HIS A 134 4.73 2.83 15.05
C HIS A 134 4.90 2.67 16.58
N LYS A 135 4.18 1.73 17.22
CA LYS A 135 4.28 1.48 18.66
C LYS A 135 5.54 0.74 19.11
N LYS A 136 6.31 0.18 18.18
CA LYS A 136 7.54 -0.60 18.47
C LYS A 136 8.83 0.19 18.24
N ASP A 137 8.72 1.50 18.01
CA ASP A 137 9.76 2.29 17.34
C ASP A 137 11.13 2.22 18.03
N THR A 138 12.07 1.61 17.32
CA THR A 138 13.50 1.88 17.41
C THR A 138 13.87 2.47 16.05
N LEU A 139 14.05 3.80 16.04
CA LEU A 139 14.03 4.75 14.91
C LEU A 139 14.78 4.41 13.61
N PHE A 140 15.64 3.39 13.57
CA PHE A 140 16.44 3.09 12.38
C PHE A 140 15.89 1.96 11.49
N ASP A 141 15.01 1.11 12.02
CA ASP A 141 14.59 -0.15 11.39
C ASP A 141 13.19 -0.08 10.75
N THR A 142 12.39 0.93 11.11
CA THR A 142 10.99 1.05 10.63
C THR A 142 10.89 1.41 9.14
N ARG A 143 11.92 2.06 8.57
CA ARG A 143 11.99 2.43 7.14
C ARG A 143 11.92 1.24 6.20
N TYR A 144 12.59 0.15 6.57
CA TYR A 144 12.65 -1.06 5.77
C TYR A 144 11.26 -1.63 5.45
N TYR A 145 10.29 -1.39 6.33
CA TYR A 145 8.95 -1.95 6.20
C TYR A 145 8.06 -1.15 5.25
N PHE A 146 8.09 0.18 5.33
CA PHE A 146 7.12 1.02 4.64
C PHE A 146 7.62 1.57 3.31
N MET A 147 8.93 1.59 3.05
CA MET A 147 9.49 2.32 1.90
C MET A 147 9.03 1.73 0.56
N GLU A 148 9.07 0.42 0.42
CA GLU A 148 8.59 -0.27 -0.78
C GLU A 148 7.08 -0.08 -0.97
N ALA A 149 6.30 -0.09 0.11
CA ALA A 149 4.86 0.16 0.05
C ALA A 149 4.55 1.62 -0.34
N ALA A 150 5.32 2.60 0.15
CA ALA A 150 5.21 4.00 -0.23
C ALA A 150 5.57 4.20 -1.70
N THR A 151 6.69 3.62 -2.14
CA THR A 151 7.15 3.64 -3.54
C THR A 151 6.12 3.01 -4.47
N LEU A 152 5.51 1.90 -4.05
CA LEU A 152 4.47 1.23 -4.83
C LEU A 152 3.19 2.06 -4.89
N SER A 153 2.81 2.72 -3.79
CA SER A 153 1.64 3.63 -3.75
C SER A 153 1.81 4.76 -4.76
N VAL A 154 3.01 5.32 -4.87
CA VAL A 154 3.36 6.30 -5.92
C VAL A 154 3.23 5.67 -7.30
N ARG A 155 3.87 4.52 -7.54
CA ARG A 155 3.87 3.88 -8.86
C ARG A 155 2.48 3.53 -9.39
N LEU A 156 1.55 3.20 -8.49
CA LEU A 156 0.17 2.86 -8.82
C LEU A 156 -0.80 4.06 -8.72
N ASP A 157 -0.32 5.25 -8.37
CA ASP A 157 -1.11 6.47 -8.13
C ASP A 157 -2.24 6.29 -7.08
N ILE A 158 -1.96 5.48 -6.04
CA ILE A 158 -2.90 5.18 -4.93
C ILE A 158 -2.64 6.17 -3.79
N ILE A 159 -3.30 7.32 -3.87
CA ILE A 159 -3.06 8.43 -2.95
C ILE A 159 -3.52 8.14 -1.51
N GLU A 160 -4.58 7.36 -1.33
CA GLU A 160 -5.11 6.99 -0.02
C GLU A 160 -4.10 6.17 0.78
N ALA A 161 -3.45 5.21 0.12
CA ALA A 161 -2.41 4.39 0.74
C ALA A 161 -1.17 5.23 1.08
N LEU A 162 -0.74 6.10 0.16
CA LEU A 162 0.40 6.98 0.39
C LEU A 162 0.17 7.90 1.60
N LYS A 163 -1.00 8.57 1.67
CA LYS A 163 -1.38 9.44 2.79
C LYS A 163 -1.36 8.72 4.13
N GLU A 164 -1.87 7.49 4.16
CA GLU A 164 -1.89 6.68 5.39
C GLU A 164 -0.46 6.36 5.86
N ILE A 165 0.41 5.93 4.94
CA ILE A 165 1.81 5.63 5.24
C ILE A 165 2.53 6.89 5.75
N THR A 166 2.40 8.02 5.04
CA THR A 166 3.10 9.27 5.38
C THR A 166 2.55 9.94 6.64
N THR A 167 1.31 9.63 7.04
CA THR A 167 0.75 10.08 8.32
C THR A 167 1.43 9.39 9.50
N HIS A 168 1.75 8.10 9.36
CA HIS A 168 2.44 7.31 10.40
C HIS A 168 3.96 7.46 10.35
N PHE A 169 4.51 7.67 9.16
CA PHE A 169 5.94 7.75 8.88
C PHE A 169 6.23 8.97 7.99
N PRO A 170 6.24 10.19 8.55
CA PRO A 170 6.37 11.42 7.76
C PRO A 170 7.70 11.50 7.00
N ASP A 171 8.75 10.88 7.55
CA ASP A 171 10.07 10.81 6.94
C ASP A 171 10.07 10.14 5.56
N ALA A 172 9.07 9.28 5.27
CA ALA A 172 8.91 8.62 3.97
C ALA A 172 8.92 9.61 2.79
N LEU A 173 8.40 10.82 3.00
CA LEU A 173 8.29 11.86 1.96
C LEU A 173 9.66 12.34 1.45
N MET A 174 10.65 12.39 2.34
CA MET A 174 11.97 12.98 2.07
C MET A 174 13.05 11.93 1.79
N MET A 175 12.71 10.66 1.91
CA MET A 175 13.65 9.57 1.74
C MET A 175 13.82 9.17 0.29
N LYS A 176 15.01 8.60 0.01
CA LYS A 176 15.35 8.05 -1.30
C LYS A 176 15.22 6.54 -1.27
N GLN A 177 14.52 5.99 -2.26
CA GLN A 177 14.53 4.57 -2.59
C GLN A 177 15.25 4.41 -3.94
N GLU A 178 16.24 3.52 -4.01
CA GLU A 178 17.06 3.32 -5.24
C GLU A 178 17.69 4.61 -5.79
N GLY A 179 17.97 5.58 -4.91
CA GLY A 179 18.55 6.88 -5.28
C GLY A 179 17.54 7.95 -5.71
N PHE A 180 16.25 7.63 -5.75
CA PHE A 180 15.19 8.56 -6.13
C PHE A 180 14.30 8.93 -4.95
N HIS A 181 13.94 10.21 -4.83
CA HIS A 181 12.87 10.63 -3.94
C HIS A 181 11.52 10.13 -4.46
N LEU A 182 10.54 9.93 -3.56
CA LEU A 182 9.20 9.50 -3.96
C LEU A 182 8.54 10.46 -4.97
N ILE A 183 8.78 11.76 -4.87
CA ILE A 183 8.28 12.76 -5.83
C ILE A 183 8.91 12.61 -7.23
N GLU A 184 10.19 12.25 -7.30
CA GLU A 184 10.87 11.97 -8.57
C GLU A 184 10.27 10.73 -9.24
N ALA A 185 10.01 9.69 -8.45
CA ALA A 185 9.32 8.50 -8.91
C ALA A 185 7.89 8.81 -9.40
N ALA A 186 7.17 9.73 -8.73
CA ALA A 186 5.83 10.14 -9.13
C ALA A 186 5.81 10.84 -10.50
N ILE A 187 6.78 11.73 -10.72
CA ILE A 187 6.94 12.44 -12.00
C ILE A 187 7.25 11.44 -13.12
N LEU A 188 8.21 10.53 -12.90
CA LEU A 188 8.58 9.50 -13.87
C LEU A 188 7.40 8.58 -14.22
N ARG A 189 6.53 8.30 -13.25
CA ARG A 189 5.36 7.42 -13.41
C ARG A 189 4.07 8.16 -13.80
N ARG A 190 4.10 9.49 -13.87
CA ARG A 190 2.94 10.37 -14.11
C ARG A 190 1.77 10.12 -13.15
N SER A 191 2.10 9.91 -11.88
CA SER A 191 1.14 9.65 -10.82
C SER A 191 0.41 10.95 -10.44
N LYS A 192 -0.63 11.30 -11.20
CA LYS A 192 -1.28 12.60 -11.14
C LYS A 192 -1.85 12.90 -9.76
N LYS A 193 -2.62 11.98 -9.17
CA LYS A 193 -3.25 12.21 -7.85
C LYS A 193 -2.19 12.45 -6.77
N VAL A 194 -1.09 11.72 -6.88
CA VAL A 194 0.03 11.79 -5.98
C VAL A 194 0.82 13.10 -6.15
N ILE A 195 1.06 13.54 -7.39
CA ILE A 195 1.67 14.85 -7.70
C ILE A 195 0.77 15.98 -7.19
N ASP A 196 -0.53 15.93 -7.47
CA ASP A 196 -1.50 16.93 -7.02
C ASP A 196 -1.51 17.02 -5.48
N TYR A 197 -1.46 15.87 -4.78
CA TYR A 197 -1.32 15.86 -3.32
C TYR A 197 -0.01 16.50 -2.85
N TRP A 198 1.11 16.25 -3.51
CA TRP A 198 2.39 16.84 -3.14
C TRP A 198 2.42 18.36 -3.34
N VAL A 199 1.79 18.85 -4.41
CA VAL A 199 1.76 20.27 -4.76
C VAL A 199 0.76 21.05 -3.91
N TYR A 200 -0.41 20.48 -3.63
CA TYR A 200 -1.51 21.20 -2.98
C TYR A 200 -1.80 20.76 -1.55
N GLY A 201 -1.39 19.55 -1.16
CA GLY A 201 -1.75 18.91 0.10
C GLY A 201 -0.69 18.96 1.19
N ILE A 202 0.53 19.42 0.88
CA ILE A 202 1.61 19.59 1.88
C ILE A 202 1.68 21.06 2.31
N PRO A 203 1.87 21.36 3.62
CA PRO A 203 2.04 22.72 4.11
C PRO A 203 3.18 23.46 3.38
N ASP A 204 2.99 24.76 3.13
CA ASP A 204 3.88 25.58 2.29
C ASP A 204 5.35 25.56 2.74
N ASP A 205 5.61 25.43 4.04
CA ASP A 205 6.98 25.38 4.61
C ASP A 205 7.82 24.23 4.02
N ASN A 206 7.19 23.11 3.67
CA ASN A 206 7.87 21.95 3.07
C ASN A 206 7.91 22.00 1.53
N LYS A 207 7.07 22.83 0.91
CA LYS A 207 6.88 22.89 -0.55
C LYS A 207 8.11 23.46 -1.26
N TYR A 208 8.72 24.49 -0.69
CA TYR A 208 9.94 25.10 -1.23
C TYR A 208 11.15 24.17 -1.15
N HIS A 209 11.24 23.34 -0.11
CA HIS A 209 12.30 22.35 0.01
C HIS A 209 12.17 21.27 -1.07
N ILE A 210 10.94 20.81 -1.35
CA ILE A 210 10.67 19.77 -2.35
C ILE A 210 10.92 20.28 -3.77
N LEU A 211 10.44 21.47 -4.13
CA LEU A 211 10.61 22.04 -5.48
C LEU A 211 12.08 22.34 -5.83
N ASN A 212 12.89 22.63 -4.81
CA ASN A 212 14.33 22.85 -4.97
C ASN A 212 15.16 21.56 -4.85
N LEU A 213 14.53 20.38 -4.71
CA LEU A 213 15.26 19.11 -4.74
C LEU A 213 15.93 18.96 -6.09
N LYS A 214 17.26 18.90 -6.05
CA LYS A 214 18.07 18.48 -7.17
C LYS A 214 18.08 16.96 -7.23
N THR A 215 17.85 16.43 -8.42
CA THR A 215 18.01 15.01 -8.69
C THR A 215 19.44 14.57 -8.42
N TYR A 216 19.58 13.34 -7.95
CA TYR A 216 20.89 12.78 -7.59
C TYR A 216 21.82 12.63 -8.80
N LYS A 217 21.28 12.34 -9.99
CA LYS A 217 22.09 11.99 -11.17
C LYS A 217 22.55 13.19 -11.99
N ASP A 218 21.66 14.16 -12.20
CA ASP A 218 21.85 15.17 -13.25
C ASP A 218 21.79 16.62 -12.71
N GLU A 219 21.65 16.81 -11.40
CA GLU A 219 21.34 18.10 -10.76
C GLU A 219 20.08 18.82 -11.30
N ASN A 220 19.32 18.16 -12.15
CA ASN A 220 18.05 18.64 -12.66
C ASN A 220 17.06 18.81 -11.50
N ASN A 221 16.34 19.93 -11.47
CA ASN A 221 15.23 20.08 -10.53
C ASN A 221 14.00 19.27 -11.02
N LEU A 222 12.99 19.14 -10.16
CA LEU A 222 11.76 18.39 -10.48
C LEU A 222 11.08 18.87 -11.77
N LEU A 223 11.15 20.17 -12.08
CA LEU A 223 10.57 20.72 -13.31
C LEU A 223 11.30 20.24 -14.57
N HIS A 224 12.63 20.18 -14.54
CA HIS A 224 13.43 19.60 -15.62
C HIS A 224 13.10 18.12 -15.81
N MET A 225 12.98 17.34 -14.73
CA MET A 225 12.56 15.93 -14.82
C MET A 225 11.19 15.79 -15.49
N ALA A 226 10.25 16.65 -15.11
CA ALA A 226 8.89 16.57 -15.59
C ALA A 226 8.80 16.89 -17.09
N ALA A 227 9.59 17.87 -17.56
CA ALA A 227 9.74 18.17 -18.98
C ALA A 227 10.41 17.03 -19.77
N MET A 228 11.44 16.37 -19.20
CA MET A 228 12.12 15.24 -19.86
C MET A 228 11.31 13.95 -19.87
N SER A 229 10.40 13.77 -18.91
CA SER A 229 9.59 12.56 -18.75
C SER A 229 8.37 12.52 -19.68
N ALA A 230 8.25 13.45 -20.63
CA ALA A 230 7.19 13.46 -21.62
C ALA A 230 7.28 12.26 -22.59
N PRO A 231 6.15 11.66 -23.03
CA PRO A 231 6.19 10.44 -23.81
C PRO A 231 6.66 10.78 -25.23
N LEU A 232 7.82 10.25 -25.65
CA LEU A 232 8.22 10.32 -27.04
C LEU A 232 7.20 9.62 -27.98
N LYS A 233 6.54 8.54 -27.51
CA LYS A 233 5.71 7.65 -28.37
C LYS A 233 4.23 8.00 -28.54
N GLU A 234 3.57 8.67 -27.59
CA GLU A 234 2.19 9.19 -27.82
C GLU A 234 2.20 10.51 -28.61
N VAL A 235 3.40 10.97 -28.98
CA VAL A 235 3.68 12.27 -29.57
C VAL A 235 4.21 12.13 -31.01
N ASP A 236 4.52 10.91 -31.46
CA ASP A 236 4.92 10.63 -32.85
C ASP A 236 3.79 10.88 -33.87
N GLU A 237 2.53 11.03 -33.42
CA GLU A 237 1.41 11.44 -34.29
C GLU A 237 1.26 12.96 -34.45
N ILE A 238 1.99 13.78 -33.67
CA ILE A 238 1.89 15.24 -33.72
C ILE A 238 3.17 15.80 -34.37
N PRO A 239 3.11 16.21 -35.65
CA PRO A 239 4.31 16.60 -36.40
C PRO A 239 4.93 17.94 -35.95
N ASN A 240 4.31 18.68 -35.03
CA ASN A 240 4.75 20.02 -34.62
C ASN A 240 5.36 20.03 -33.20
N PRO A 241 6.69 20.25 -33.07
CA PRO A 241 7.39 20.37 -31.78
C PRO A 241 6.85 21.47 -30.85
N ALA A 242 6.30 22.56 -31.39
CA ALA A 242 5.72 23.64 -30.59
C ALA A 242 4.35 23.26 -30.00
N LEU A 243 3.54 22.48 -30.74
CA LEU A 243 2.26 21.97 -30.26
C LEU A 243 2.45 20.85 -29.22
N ARG A 244 3.51 20.04 -29.41
CA ARG A 244 4.04 19.10 -28.41
C ARG A 244 4.34 19.81 -27.08
N MET A 245 5.18 20.84 -27.14
CA MET A 245 5.49 21.66 -25.96
C MET A 245 4.24 22.34 -25.38
N HIS A 246 3.29 22.80 -26.19
CA HIS A 246 2.08 23.45 -25.70
C HIS A 246 1.14 22.49 -24.95
N LYS A 247 0.98 21.24 -25.41
CA LYS A 247 0.17 20.23 -24.70
C LYS A 247 0.84 19.75 -23.41
N GLU A 248 2.15 19.56 -23.41
CA GLU A 248 2.92 19.23 -22.20
C GLU A 248 2.86 20.40 -21.20
N VAL A 249 3.05 21.63 -21.67
CA VAL A 249 2.86 22.85 -20.86
C VAL A 249 1.41 23.01 -20.42
N LEU A 250 0.40 22.52 -21.14
CA LEU A 250 -1.01 22.51 -20.68
C LEU A 250 -1.29 21.44 -19.63
N TRP A 251 -0.67 20.27 -19.73
CA TRP A 251 -0.65 19.27 -18.66
C TRP A 251 -0.04 19.87 -17.38
N PHE A 252 1.07 20.59 -17.49
CA PHE A 252 1.67 21.28 -16.36
C PHE A 252 0.89 22.53 -15.93
N LYS A 253 0.36 23.34 -16.85
CA LYS A 253 -0.39 24.57 -16.55
C LYS A 253 -1.70 24.25 -15.87
N VAL A 254 -2.46 23.24 -16.27
CA VAL A 254 -3.68 22.87 -15.53
C VAL A 254 -3.35 22.37 -14.12
N SER A 255 -2.17 21.78 -13.90
CA SER A 255 -1.65 21.34 -12.60
C SER A 255 -0.81 22.38 -11.83
N LEU A 256 -0.51 23.56 -12.41
CA LEU A 256 0.30 24.63 -11.79
C LEU A 256 -0.30 26.04 -11.93
N PHE A 257 -1.46 26.24 -12.57
CA PHE A 257 -2.03 27.58 -12.80
C PHE A 257 -2.40 28.35 -11.53
N PHE A 258 -2.29 27.73 -10.36
CA PHE A 258 -2.56 28.37 -9.07
C PHE A 258 -1.31 28.59 -8.21
N LEU A 259 -0.11 28.43 -8.79
CA LEU A 259 1.17 28.67 -8.09
C LEU A 259 1.84 30.00 -8.44
N PHE A 260 1.16 30.89 -9.18
CA PHE A 260 1.51 32.29 -9.37
C PHE A 260 0.29 33.17 -9.11
#